data_AF-A0A829GJ41-F1
#
_entry.id   AF-A0A829GJ41-F1
#
_cell.length_a   1.000
_cell.length_b   1.000
_cell.length_c   1.000
_cell.angle_alpha   90.00
_cell.angle_beta   90.00
_cell.angle_gamma   90.00
#
_symmetry.space_group_name_H-M   'P 1'
#
loop_
_entity.id
_entity.type
_entity.pdbx_description
1 polymer ?
#
loop_
_entity_poly.entity_id
_entity_poly.type
_entity_poly.pdbx_seq_one_letter_code
_entity_poly.pdbx_strand_id
1 'polypeptide(L)'
;LILPPLKAILIPGGHAVALIKPQFEAGPANVGKHGIVRDPQVHRDVLKMIVDFALEAGYDVLGLDYSPIKGGEGNIEFLIHLQNSAQTPGKMAPDVDIEETLTAAYGDLHRP
;
A
#
# COMPACT_ATOMS: atom_id res chain seq x y z
N LEU A 1 -13.49 -1.49 -2.80
CA LEU A 1 -12.26 -2.24 -2.41
C LEU A 1 -12.11 -3.45 -3.32
N ILE A 2 -10.94 -3.65 -3.93
CA ILE A 2 -10.73 -4.61 -5.04
C ILE A 2 -10.21 -6.00 -4.59
N LEU A 3 -9.61 -6.10 -3.39
CA LEU A 3 -8.92 -7.32 -2.96
C LEU A 3 -9.83 -8.55 -2.72
N PRO A 4 -11.01 -8.45 -2.08
CA PRO A 4 -11.86 -9.63 -1.87
C PRO A 4 -12.38 -10.25 -3.18
N PRO A 5 -12.90 -9.47 -4.16
CA PRO A 5 -13.24 -10.02 -5.48
C PRO A 5 -12.03 -10.61 -6.22
N LEU A 6 -10.86 -9.95 -6.14
CA LEU A 6 -9.64 -10.47 -6.75
C LEU A 6 -9.26 -11.85 -6.20
N LYS A 7 -9.50 -12.12 -4.91
CA LYS A 7 -9.13 -13.40 -4.27
C LYS A 7 -9.90 -14.59 -4.84
N ALA A 8 -11.13 -14.36 -5.27
CA ALA A 8 -11.97 -15.38 -5.91
C ALA A 8 -11.50 -15.73 -7.33
N ILE A 9 -10.72 -14.86 -7.97
CA ILE A 9 -10.24 -15.02 -9.35
C ILE A 9 -8.78 -15.50 -9.36
N LEU A 10 -7.97 -15.02 -8.42
CA LEU A 10 -6.57 -15.37 -8.31
C LEU A 10 -6.44 -16.82 -7.80
N ILE A 11 -5.64 -17.65 -8.46
CA ILE A 11 -5.40 -19.02 -8.02
C ILE A 11 -4.76 -19.07 -6.61
N PRO A 12 -4.96 -20.15 -5.83
CA PRO A 12 -4.24 -20.32 -4.56
C PRO A 12 -2.72 -20.22 -4.75
N GLY A 13 -2.05 -19.46 -3.88
CA GLY A 13 -0.61 -19.17 -4.01
C GLY A 13 -0.26 -18.20 -5.15
N GLY A 14 -1.24 -17.74 -5.94
CA GLY A 14 -1.04 -16.74 -6.97
C GLY A 14 -0.66 -15.38 -6.39
N HIS A 15 0.09 -14.60 -7.15
CA HIS A 15 0.63 -13.31 -6.72
C HIS A 15 -0.07 -12.13 -7.39
N ALA A 16 -0.10 -11.00 -6.71
CA ALA A 16 -0.50 -9.71 -7.25
C ALA A 16 0.44 -8.62 -6.74
N VAL A 17 0.67 -7.61 -7.57
CA VAL A 17 1.25 -6.34 -7.13
C VAL A 17 0.19 -5.27 -7.31
N ALA A 18 -0.12 -4.54 -6.24
CA ALA A 18 -1.11 -3.47 -6.28
C ALA A 18 -0.44 -2.12 -5.98
N LEU A 19 -0.90 -1.08 -6.67
CA LEU A 19 -0.47 0.30 -6.46
C LEU A 19 -1.43 0.96 -5.47
N ILE A 20 -0.91 1.37 -4.32
CA ILE A 20 -1.58 2.10 -3.26
C ILE A 20 -1.44 3.59 -3.55
N LYS A 21 -2.57 4.29 -3.61
CA LYS A 21 -2.65 5.72 -3.94
C LYS A 21 -3.29 6.46 -2.76
N PRO A 22 -2.50 7.02 -1.82
CA PRO A 22 -3.02 7.62 -0.59
C PRO A 22 -4.13 8.65 -0.81
N GLN A 23 -4.09 9.42 -1.89
CA GLN A 23 -5.10 10.42 -2.23
C GLN A 23 -6.52 9.84 -2.44
N PHE A 24 -6.64 8.54 -2.70
CA PHE A 24 -7.94 7.86 -2.83
C PHE A 24 -8.33 7.08 -1.57
N GLU A 25 -7.40 6.84 -0.66
CA GLU A 25 -7.58 5.99 0.52
C GLU A 25 -7.68 6.78 1.84
N ALA A 26 -7.02 7.94 1.93
CA ALA A 26 -6.90 8.73 3.16
C ALA A 26 -8.21 9.42 3.63
N GLY A 27 -9.23 9.47 2.75
CA GLY A 27 -10.47 10.20 2.99
C GLY A 27 -10.36 11.72 2.79
N PRO A 28 -11.48 12.44 2.55
CA PRO A 28 -11.45 13.82 2.07
C PRO A 28 -10.75 14.84 2.98
N ALA A 29 -10.78 14.63 4.31
CA ALA A 29 -10.17 15.55 5.27
C ALA A 29 -8.63 15.52 5.26
N ASN A 30 -8.04 14.44 4.75
CA ASN A 30 -6.59 14.21 4.73
C ASN A 30 -5.96 14.51 3.36
N VAL A 31 -6.77 15.01 2.41
CA VAL A 31 -6.33 15.37 1.07
C VAL A 31 -6.17 16.89 0.97
N GLY A 32 -4.95 17.34 0.70
CA GLY A 32 -4.61 18.76 0.62
C GLY A 32 -5.11 19.43 -0.67
N LYS A 33 -4.72 20.68 -0.87
CA LYS A 33 -5.01 21.42 -2.11
C LYS A 33 -4.54 20.62 -3.33
N HIS A 34 -5.33 20.72 -4.40
CA HIS A 34 -5.19 19.99 -5.66
C HIS A 34 -5.52 18.48 -5.59
N GLY A 35 -5.43 17.84 -4.43
CA GLY A 35 -5.57 16.38 -4.35
C GLY A 35 -4.30 15.68 -3.88
N ILE A 36 -3.39 16.43 -3.26
CA ILE A 36 -2.06 15.94 -2.86
C ILE A 36 -2.06 15.60 -1.37
N VAL A 37 -1.63 14.40 -1.05
CA VAL A 37 -1.29 13.98 0.32
C VAL A 37 0.20 14.21 0.53
N ARG A 38 0.55 15.01 1.54
CA ARG A 38 1.94 15.37 1.88
C ARG A 38 2.34 14.97 3.28
N ASP A 39 1.38 14.67 4.14
CA ASP A 39 1.63 14.34 5.52
C ASP A 39 2.14 12.88 5.60
N PRO A 40 3.37 12.64 6.09
CA PRO A 40 3.88 11.29 6.28
C PRO A 40 3.00 10.44 7.19
N GLN A 41 2.34 11.05 8.18
CA GLN A 41 1.44 10.34 9.08
C GLN A 41 0.22 9.81 8.33
N VAL A 42 -0.32 10.57 7.38
CA VAL A 42 -1.42 10.10 6.53
C VAL A 42 -0.97 8.94 5.65
N HIS A 43 0.23 8.98 5.07
CA HIS A 43 0.75 7.85 4.30
C HIS A 43 0.89 6.59 5.17
N ARG A 44 1.43 6.74 6.38
CA ARG A 44 1.56 5.66 7.35
C ARG A 44 0.22 5.01 7.68
N ASP A 45 -0.79 5.83 7.97
CA ASP A 45 -2.12 5.36 8.34
C ASP A 45 -2.79 4.62 7.17
N VAL A 46 -2.64 5.14 5.94
CA VAL A 46 -3.10 4.45 4.71
C VAL A 46 -2.40 3.11 4.53
N LEU A 47 -1.07 3.07 4.63
CA LEU A 47 -0.31 1.83 4.46
C LEU A 47 -0.71 0.78 5.49
N LYS A 48 -0.82 1.17 6.76
CA LYS A 48 -1.29 0.28 7.83
C LYS A 48 -2.69 -0.25 7.53
N MET A 49 -3.62 0.63 7.16
CA MET A 49 -5.00 0.24 6.82
C MET A 49 -5.03 -0.77 5.66
N ILE A 50 -4.25 -0.55 4.61
CA ILE A 50 -4.23 -1.44 3.43
C ILE A 50 -3.58 -2.78 3.75
N VAL A 51 -2.50 -2.79 4.54
CA VAL A 51 -1.86 -4.03 5.02
C VAL A 51 -2.85 -4.84 5.84
N ASP A 52 -3.47 -4.24 6.86
CA ASP A 52 -4.46 -4.90 7.71
C ASP A 52 -5.62 -5.45 6.88
N PHE A 53 -6.15 -4.66 5.95
CA PHE A 53 -7.22 -5.07 5.05
C PHE A 53 -6.82 -6.24 4.14
N ALA A 54 -5.59 -6.25 3.61
CA ALA A 54 -5.10 -7.35 2.78
C ALA A 54 -4.99 -8.66 3.59
N LEU A 55 -4.47 -8.59 4.81
CA LEU A 55 -4.36 -9.74 5.71
C LEU A 55 -5.75 -10.30 6.05
N GLU A 56 -6.69 -9.44 6.43
CA GLU A 56 -8.08 -9.83 6.72
C GLU A 56 -8.81 -10.39 5.49
N ALA A 57 -8.49 -9.89 4.30
CA ALA A 57 -8.98 -10.44 3.04
C ALA A 57 -8.32 -11.79 2.68
N GLY A 58 -7.36 -12.29 3.47
CA GLY A 58 -6.69 -13.56 3.27
C GLY A 58 -5.52 -13.51 2.29
N TYR A 59 -4.83 -12.38 2.18
CA TYR A 59 -3.57 -12.31 1.44
C TYR A 59 -2.40 -12.34 2.40
N ASP A 60 -1.33 -13.03 2.03
CA ASP A 60 -0.03 -12.80 2.64
C ASP A 60 0.57 -11.53 2.02
N VAL A 61 1.14 -10.66 2.84
CA VAL A 61 1.87 -9.46 2.41
C VAL A 61 3.35 -9.82 2.38
N LEU A 62 3.89 -9.94 1.19
CA LEU A 62 5.26 -10.42 0.95
C LEU A 62 6.26 -9.29 0.72
N GLY A 63 5.76 -8.08 0.42
CA GLY A 63 6.60 -6.93 0.12
C GLY A 63 5.80 -5.65 0.19
N LEU A 64 6.46 -4.59 0.63
CA LEU A 64 5.96 -3.23 0.57
C LEU A 64 7.12 -2.34 0.12
N ASP A 65 6.85 -1.48 -0.85
CA ASP A 65 7.84 -0.55 -1.38
C ASP A 65 7.13 0.73 -1.88
N TYR A 66 7.89 1.71 -2.35
CA TYR A 66 7.35 2.92 -2.96
C TYR A 66 7.45 2.89 -4.48
N SER A 67 6.53 3.58 -5.16
CA SER A 67 6.60 3.77 -6.60
C SER A 67 7.79 4.68 -6.93
N PRO A 68 8.69 4.30 -7.88
CA PRO A 68 9.85 5.11 -8.23
C PRO A 68 9.46 6.44 -8.91
N ILE A 69 8.20 6.58 -9.33
CA ILE A 69 7.63 7.80 -9.88
C ILE A 69 6.47 8.29 -9.02
N LYS A 70 6.34 9.62 -8.90
CA LYS A 70 5.18 10.25 -8.28
C LYS A 70 3.96 10.13 -9.20
N GLY A 71 2.80 9.85 -8.62
CA GLY A 71 1.54 9.84 -9.34
C GLY A 71 1.05 11.25 -9.65
N GLY A 72 0.47 11.44 -10.83
CA GLY A 72 -0.25 12.66 -11.25
C GLY A 72 0.35 13.97 -10.70
N GLU A 73 -0.39 14.62 -9.82
CA GLU A 73 -0.06 15.92 -9.21
C GLU A 73 1.11 15.91 -8.20
N GLY A 74 1.90 14.83 -8.16
CA GLY A 74 3.06 14.70 -7.29
C GLY A 74 2.80 13.88 -6.02
N ASN A 75 1.75 13.05 -5.99
CA ASN A 75 1.50 12.14 -4.87
C ASN A 75 2.59 11.05 -4.80
N ILE A 76 3.06 10.75 -3.59
CA ILE A 76 3.84 9.54 -3.34
C ILE A 76 2.86 8.36 -3.37
N GLU A 77 3.17 7.36 -4.18
CA GLU A 77 2.37 6.13 -4.31
C GLU A 77 3.23 4.94 -3.88
N PHE A 78 2.58 3.86 -3.44
CA PHE A 78 3.27 2.70 -2.86
C PHE A 78 2.88 1.42 -3.59
N LEU A 79 3.75 0.41 -3.53
CA LEU A 79 3.54 -0.90 -4.12
C LEU A 79 3.42 -1.92 -2.99
N ILE A 80 2.42 -2.79 -3.09
CA ILE A 80 2.25 -3.93 -2.17
C ILE A 80 2.28 -5.23 -2.96
N HIS A 81 3.12 -6.17 -2.54
CA HIS A 81 3.20 -7.51 -3.08
C HIS A 81 2.38 -8.46 -2.23
N LEU A 82 1.37 -9.06 -2.85
CA LEU A 82 0.40 -9.94 -2.21
C LEU A 82 0.50 -11.35 -2.78
N GLN A 83 0.22 -12.33 -1.92
CA GLN A 83 -0.01 -13.72 -2.33
C GLN A 83 -1.36 -14.21 -1.81
N ASN A 84 -2.12 -14.92 -2.64
CA ASN A 84 -3.37 -15.54 -2.24
C ASN A 84 -3.12 -16.64 -1.20
N SER A 85 -3.35 -16.33 0.08
CA SER A 85 -3.08 -17.23 1.20
C SER A 85 -4.14 -18.32 1.32
N ALA A 86 -3.71 -19.51 1.74
CA ALA A 86 -4.59 -20.59 2.16
C ALA A 86 -5.19 -20.36 3.56
N GLN A 87 -4.76 -19.32 4.27
CA GLN A 87 -5.16 -18.98 5.63
C GLN A 87 -5.80 -17.58 5.69
N THR A 88 -6.71 -17.37 6.63
CA THR A 88 -7.30 -16.06 6.92
C THR A 88 -7.33 -15.84 8.44
N PRO A 89 -6.76 -14.74 8.96
CA PRO A 89 -6.00 -13.73 8.21
C PRO A 89 -4.72 -14.32 7.59
N GLY A 90 -4.24 -13.68 6.52
CA GLY A 90 -2.92 -13.97 5.96
C GLY A 90 -1.80 -13.52 6.90
N LYS A 91 -0.56 -13.59 6.42
CA LYS A 91 0.65 -13.24 7.19
C LYS A 91 1.44 -12.16 6.49
N MET A 92 2.09 -11.31 7.29
CA MET A 92 3.07 -10.36 6.80
C MET A 92 4.46 -10.99 6.89
N ALA A 93 5.25 -10.88 5.82
CA ALA A 93 6.62 -11.35 5.81
C ALA A 93 7.50 -10.52 6.77
N PRO A 94 8.54 -11.11 7.38
CA PRO A 94 9.33 -10.44 8.44
C PRO A 94 10.11 -9.20 7.98
N ASP A 95 10.36 -9.09 6.68
CA ASP A 95 11.09 -8.02 6.00
C ASP A 95 10.17 -6.90 5.48
N VAL A 96 8.86 -7.01 5.68
CA VAL A 96 7.91 -5.94 5.33
C VAL A 96 7.86 -4.92 6.48
N ASP A 97 8.33 -3.71 6.21
CA ASP A 97 8.35 -2.61 7.16
C ASP A 97 7.79 -1.31 6.55
N ILE A 98 6.73 -0.77 7.17
CA ILE A 98 6.06 0.47 6.74
C ILE A 98 6.96 1.68 6.96
N GLU A 99 7.67 1.76 8.09
CA GLU A 99 8.51 2.90 8.43
C GLU A 99 9.75 2.95 7.53
N GLU A 100 10.35 1.80 7.24
CA GLU A 100 11.47 1.70 6.29
C GLU A 100 11.03 2.12 4.89
N THR A 101 9.88 1.62 4.43
CA THR A 101 9.30 2.00 3.13
C THR A 101 9.07 3.51 3.03
N LEU A 102 8.48 4.12 4.07
CA LEU A 102 8.25 5.56 4.12
C LEU A 102 9.57 6.33 4.13
N THR A 103 10.53 5.91 4.95
CA THR A 103 11.86 6.55 5.04
C THR A 103 12.55 6.56 3.68
N ALA A 104 12.54 5.44 2.96
CA ALA A 104 13.10 5.33 1.62
C ALA A 104 12.36 6.24 0.62
N ALA A 105 11.03 6.19 0.59
CA ALA A 105 10.20 7.00 -0.30
C ALA A 105 10.47 8.51 -0.14
N TYR A 106 10.51 8.99 1.11
CA TYR A 106 10.79 10.39 1.39
C TYR A 106 12.26 10.73 1.11
N GLY A 107 13.22 9.85 1.40
CA GLY A 107 14.65 10.07 1.09
C GLY A 107 14.94 10.25 -0.40
N ASP A 108 14.26 9.49 -1.24
CA ASP A 108 14.50 9.50 -2.69
C ASP A 108 13.63 10.52 -3.43
N LEU A 109 12.37 10.70 -3.03
CA LEU A 109 11.42 11.55 -3.74
C LEU A 109 11.31 12.99 -3.20
N HIS A 110 11.92 13.32 -2.06
CA HIS A 110 12.04 14.72 -1.58
C HIS A 110 13.38 15.38 -1.90
N ARG A 111 14.16 14.85 -2.86
CA ARG A 111 15.34 15.60 -3.33
C ARG A 111 14.92 16.93 -4.00
N PRO A 112 15.60 18.04 -3.68
CA PRO A 112 15.31 19.37 -4.22
C PRO A 112 15.49 19.45 -5.74
#